data_AF-A0A1Q6R0B4-F1
#
_entry.id   AF-A0A1Q6R0B4-F1
#
_cell.length_a   1.000
_cell.length_b   1.000
_cell.length_c   1.000
_cell.angle_alpha   90.00
_cell.angle_beta   90.00
_cell.angle_gamma   90.00
#
_symmetry.space_group_name_H-M   'P 1'
#
loop_
_entity.id
_entity.type
_entity.pdbx_description
1 polymer ?
#
loop_
_entity_poly.entity_id
_entity_poly.type
_entity_poly.pdbx_seq_one_letter_code
_entity_poly.pdbx_strand_id
1 'polypeptide(L)' 'MLYETLTDLLNNDPAAYEYFYALPAEMQTALRQQGSVHSLPQLKEAAADQQLHRRPQAF' A
#
# COMPACT_ATOMS: atom_id res chain seq x y z
N MET A 1 -13.07 4.41 10.82
CA MET A 1 -11.90 4.28 11.71
C MET A 1 -10.68 4.50 10.85
N LEU A 2 -9.88 5.54 11.14
CA LEU A 2 -8.62 5.80 10.44
C LEU A 2 -7.51 5.32 11.36
N TYR A 3 -6.69 4.39 10.90
CA TYR A 3 -5.60 3.83 11.69
C TYR A 3 -4.40 4.79 11.66
N GLU A 4 -3.68 4.94 12.77
CA GLU A 4 -2.61 5.94 12.89
C GLU A 4 -1.39 5.62 12.02
N THR A 5 -1.19 4.35 11.67
CA THR A 5 -0.06 3.91 10.84
C THR A 5 -0.46 2.72 9.96
N LEU A 6 0.29 2.51 8.86
CA LEU A 6 0.17 1.30 8.04
C LEU A 6 0.26 0.04 8.91
N THR A 7 1.19 0.00 9.87
CA THR A 7 1.36 -1.15 10.78
C THR A 7 0.09 -1.43 11.58
N ASP A 8 -0.57 -0.38 12.07
CA ASP A 8 -1.80 -0.50 12.84
C ASP A 8 -2.98 -0.98 11.97
N LEU A 9 -3.07 -0.49 10.72
CA LEU A 9 -4.02 -1.01 9.73
C LEU A 9 -3.77 -2.51 9.48
N LEU A 10 -2.52 -2.92 9.26
CA LEU A 10 -2.17 -4.32 9.00
C LEU A 10 -2.43 -5.22 10.22
N ASN A 11 -2.34 -4.69 11.43
CA ASN A 11 -2.61 -5.44 12.66
C ASN A 11 -4.11 -5.56 12.96
N ASN A 12 -4.91 -4.53 12.65
CA ASN A 12 -6.33 -4.51 12.98
C ASN A 12 -7.21 -5.03 11.83
N ASP A 13 -6.76 -4.97 10.58
CA ASP A 13 -7.52 -5.38 9.41
C ASP A 13 -6.81 -6.52 8.66
N PRO A 14 -7.31 -7.77 8.79
CA PRO A 14 -6.68 -8.92 8.14
C PRO A 14 -6.77 -8.85 6.61
N ALA A 15 -7.80 -8.17 6.05
CA ALA A 15 -7.91 -8.01 4.60
C ALA A 15 -6.83 -7.06 4.05
N ALA A 16 -6.49 -6.01 4.79
CA ALA A 16 -5.36 -5.15 4.47
C ALA A 16 -4.03 -5.89 4.60
N TYR A 17 -3.88 -6.73 5.63
CA TYR A 17 -2.70 -7.60 5.77
C TYR A 17 -2.52 -8.53 4.57
N GLU A 18 -3.54 -9.30 4.21
CA GLU A 18 -3.50 -10.22 3.07
C GLU A 18 -3.24 -9.48 1.77
N TYR A 19 -3.93 -8.35 1.54
CA TYR A 19 -3.73 -7.55 0.33
C TYR A 19 -2.31 -7.00 0.25
N PHE A 20 -1.78 -6.46 1.35
CA PHE A 20 -0.43 -5.91 1.41
C PHE A 20 0.63 -6.99 1.10
N TYR A 21 0.50 -8.17 1.70
CA TYR A 21 1.43 -9.27 1.49
C TYR A 21 1.27 -9.97 0.12
N ALA A 22 0.10 -9.87 -0.51
CA ALA A 22 -0.12 -10.35 -1.87
C ALA A 22 0.55 -9.47 -2.95
N LEU A 23 0.90 -8.21 -2.62
CA LEU A 23 1.61 -7.32 -3.53
C LEU A 23 3.09 -7.72 -3.66
N PRO A 24 3.75 -7.42 -4.79
CA PRO A 24 5.17 -7.67 -4.95
C PRO A 24 6.01 -6.84 -3.96
N ALA A 25 7.15 -7.38 -3.52
CA ALA A 25 8.04 -6.76 -2.53
C ALA A 25 8.43 -5.30 -2.85
N GLU A 26 8.55 -4.98 -4.14
CA GLU A 26 8.83 -3.62 -4.61
C GLU A 26 7.68 -2.65 -4.29
N MET A 27 6.43 -3.05 -4.54
CA MET A 27 5.24 -2.27 -4.16
C MET A 27 5.08 -2.20 -2.64
N GLN A 28 5.32 -3.30 -1.92
CA GLN A 28 5.30 -3.28 -0.46
C GLN A 28 6.28 -2.24 0.10
N THR A 29 7.49 -2.18 -0.47
CA THR A 29 8.51 -1.21 -0.08
C THR A 29 8.06 0.21 -0.40
N ALA A 30 7.52 0.44 -1.60
CA ALA A 30 7.03 1.76 -1.99
C ALA A 30 5.84 2.24 -1.15
N LEU A 31 4.90 1.35 -0.83
CA LEU A 31 3.76 1.62 0.05
C LEU A 31 4.19 1.93 1.48
N ARG A 32 5.21 1.24 1.99
CA ARG A 32 5.84 1.55 3.28
C ARG A 32 6.53 2.91 3.27
N GLN A 33 7.19 3.28 2.16
CA GLN A 33 7.84 4.58 2.03
C GLN A 33 6.85 5.74 1.89
N GLN A 34 5.69 5.52 1.27
CA GLN A 34 4.65 6.53 1.17
C GLN A 34 4.04 6.89 2.54
N GLY A 35 4.06 5.95 3.50
CA GLY A 35 3.80 6.18 4.92
C GLY A 35 2.38 6.64 5.28
N SER A 36 1.54 6.97 4.29
CA SER A 36 0.25 7.64 4.47
C SER A 36 -0.96 6.72 4.29
N VAL A 37 -0.74 5.40 4.35
CA VAL A 37 -1.80 4.41 4.12
C VAL A 37 -2.41 4.02 5.46
N HIS A 38 -3.63 4.49 5.68
CA HIS A 38 -4.35 4.32 6.95
C HIS A 38 -5.63 3.51 6.82
N SER A 39 -5.93 2.98 5.63
CA SER A 39 -7.12 2.15 5.37
C SER A 39 -6.91 1.25 4.15
N LEU A 40 -7.66 0.14 4.06
CA LEU A 40 -7.64 -0.77 2.91
C LEU A 40 -7.88 -0.06 1.55
N PRO A 41 -8.84 0.89 1.40
CA PRO A 41 -9.03 1.62 0.15
C PRO A 41 -7.78 2.42 -0.24
N GLN A 42 -7.18 3.14 0.71
CA GLN A 42 -5.94 3.89 0.49
C GLN A 42 -4.78 2.97 0.10
N LEU A 43 -4.71 1.77 0.68
CA LEU A 43 -3.70 0.79 0.32
C LEU A 43 -3.84 0.37 -1.16
N LYS A 44 -5.08 0.13 -1.59
CA LYS A 44 -5.39 -0.23 -2.99
C LYS A 44 -5.11 0.94 -3.94
N GLU A 45 -5.49 2.15 -3.57
CA GLU A 45 -5.22 3.36 -4.35
C GLU A 45 -3.72 3.62 -4.48
N ALA A 46 -2.98 3.56 -3.37
CA ALA A 46 -1.53 3.73 -3.36
C ALA A 46 -0.82 2.63 -4.17
N ALA A 47 -1.32 1.39 -4.12
CA ALA A 47 -0.79 0.30 -4.94
C ALA A 47 -1.05 0.54 -6.43
N ALA A 48 -2.25 1.01 -6.78
CA ALA A 48 -2.61 1.35 -8.15
C ALA A 48 -1.80 2.54 -8.67
N ASP A 49 -1.58 3.56 -7.83
CA ASP A 49 -0.76 4.72 -8.16
C ASP A 49 0.71 4.33 -8.37
N GLN A 50 1.26 3.49 -7.49
CA GLN A 50 2.60 2.92 -7.68
C GLN A 50 2.70 2.11 -8.97
N GLN A 51 1.68 1.33 -9.31
CA GLN A 51 1.66 0.57 -10.55
C GLN A 51 1.59 1.47 -11.79
N LEU A 52 0.93 2.63 -11.70
CA LEU A 52 0.91 3.65 -12.75
C LEU A 52 2.26 4.37 -12.88
N HIS A 53 2.87 4.77 -11.77
CA HIS A 53 4.20 5.38 -11.75
C HIS A 53 5.32 4.43 -12.18
N ARG A 54 5.12 3.11 -12.04
CA ARG A 54 6.07 2.09 -12.51
C ARG A 54 6.03 1.86 -14.02
N ARG A 55 5.12 2.50 -14.77
CA ARG A 55 5.30 2.59 -16.23
C ARG A 55 6.53 3.47 -16.45
N PRO A 56 7.65 2.92 -16.94
CA PRO A 56 8.78 3.78 -17.26
C PRO A 56 8.27 4.80 -18.28
N GLN A 57 8.38 6.08 -17.95
CA GLN A 57 8.48 7.10 -18.97
C GLN A 57 9.70 6.70 -19.81
N ALA A 58 9.44 5.96 -20.88
CA ALA A 58 10.39 5.78 -21.95
C ALA A 58 10.62 7.17 -22.55
N PHE A 59 11.70 7.80 -22.11
CA PHE A 59 12.30 8.95 -22.76
C PHE A 59 13.81 8.73 -22.83
#